data_AF-A0A3S4YJJ8-F1
#
_entry.id   AF-A0A3S4YJJ8-F1
#
_cell.length_a   1.000
_cell.length_b   1.000
_cell.length_c   1.000
_cell.angle_alpha   90.00
_cell.angle_beta   90.00
_cell.angle_gamma   90.00
#
_symmetry.space_group_name_H-M   'P 1'
#
loop_
_entity.id
_entity.type
_entity.pdbx_description
1 polymer ?
#
loop_
_entity_poly.entity_id
_entity_poly.type
_entity_poly.pdbx_seq_one_letter_code
_entity_poly.pdbx_strand_id
1 'polypeptide(L)'
;MGLLYFVLIIHFWWWEFNLKLITQWSFTDYIFIIIYILLYYLLCAILYPDDLKDYRGYDDYFFSRKKWFFSILGLCFLADIIDTYLKGNNYFLASEPEYYSRIIVHAALCLLAIFIRNRTFQYVLVVAFILYEISFIYRFFNIES
;
A
#
# COMPACT_ATOMS: atom_id res chain seq x y z
N MET A 1 6.71 11.41 0.94
CA MET A 1 6.49 10.38 -0.09
C MET A 1 7.42 9.18 0.12
N GLY A 2 8.75 9.33 0.10
CA GLY A 2 9.68 8.21 0.39
C GLY A 2 9.43 7.49 1.72
N LEU A 3 9.13 8.25 2.78
CA LEU A 3 8.76 7.68 4.08
C LEU A 3 7.49 6.82 4.02
N LEU A 4 6.49 7.20 3.23
CA LEU A 4 5.26 6.39 3.05
C LEU A 4 5.63 5.03 2.45
N TYR A 5 6.42 5.03 1.38
CA TYR A 5 6.87 3.78 0.77
C TYR A 5 7.63 2.89 1.75
N PHE A 6 8.54 3.48 2.55
CA PHE A 6 9.29 2.75 3.56
C PHE A 6 8.37 2.07 4.60
N VAL A 7 7.40 2.81 5.14
CA VAL A 7 6.43 2.26 6.11
C VAL A 7 5.58 1.17 5.47
N LEU A 8 5.12 1.36 4.23
CA LEU A 8 4.33 0.37 3.52
C LEU A 8 5.09 -0.94 3.25
N ILE A 9 6.40 -0.88 2.99
CA ILE A 9 7.24 -2.08 2.82
C ILE A 9 7.43 -2.82 4.14
N ILE A 10 7.64 -2.11 5.26
CA ILE A 10 7.70 -2.73 6.59
C ILE A 10 6.38 -3.43 6.90
N HIS A 11 5.25 -2.74 6.69
CA HIS A 11 3.92 -3.31 6.86
C HIS A 11 3.79 -4.59 6.04
N PHE A 12 4.08 -4.50 4.73
CA PHE A 12 3.96 -5.60 3.79
C PHE A 12 4.73 -6.84 4.28
N TRP A 13 6.03 -6.71 4.52
CA TRP A 13 6.84 -7.88 4.91
C TRP A 13 6.45 -8.47 6.26
N TRP A 14 6.01 -7.62 7.19
CA TRP A 14 5.51 -8.12 8.46
C TRP A 14 4.18 -8.86 8.30
N TRP A 15 3.27 -8.35 7.47
CA TRP A 15 2.02 -9.02 7.12
C TRP A 15 2.27 -10.37 6.43
N GLU A 16 3.27 -10.45 5.55
CA GLU A 16 3.69 -11.67 4.84
C GLU A 16 4.32 -12.74 5.74
N PHE A 17 4.69 -12.42 6.99
CA PHE A 17 5.12 -13.44 7.95
C PHE A 17 4.06 -14.53 8.15
N ASN A 18 2.78 -14.19 7.97
CA ASN A 18 1.65 -15.10 8.07
C ASN A 18 1.41 -15.96 6.82
N LEU A 19 2.24 -15.87 5.77
CA LEU A 19 2.23 -16.84 4.66
C LEU A 19 2.45 -18.28 5.12
N LYS A 20 3.09 -18.47 6.27
CA LYS A 20 3.24 -19.78 6.93
C LYS A 20 1.90 -20.46 7.26
N LEU A 21 0.80 -19.71 7.28
CA LEU A 21 -0.55 -20.25 7.51
C LEU A 21 -1.09 -20.99 6.26
N ILE A 22 -0.54 -20.71 5.08
CA ILE A 22 -0.91 -21.38 3.83
C ILE A 22 -0.34 -22.81 3.86
N THR A 23 -1.23 -23.78 4.04
CA THR A 23 -0.85 -25.21 4.14
C THR A 23 -0.69 -25.89 2.79
N GLN A 24 -1.40 -25.41 1.77
CA GLN A 24 -1.35 -25.92 0.40
C GLN A 24 -1.12 -24.75 -0.56
N TRP A 25 0.02 -24.79 -1.25
CA TRP A 25 0.38 -23.78 -2.25
C TRP A 25 -0.05 -24.22 -3.64
N SER A 26 -0.81 -23.36 -4.33
CA SER A 26 -0.98 -23.47 -5.77
C SER A 26 0.03 -22.60 -6.52
N PHE A 27 0.25 -22.93 -7.79
CA PHE A 27 1.06 -22.08 -8.68
C PHE A 27 0.48 -20.67 -8.84
N THR A 28 -0.85 -20.53 -8.77
CA THR A 28 -1.55 -19.25 -8.88
C THR A 28 -1.27 -18.35 -7.67
N ASP A 29 -1.24 -18.91 -6.46
CA ASP A 29 -0.93 -18.15 -5.23
C ASP A 29 0.49 -17.58 -5.30
N TYR A 30 1.43 -18.38 -5.81
CA TYR A 30 2.82 -17.95 -5.99
C TYR A 30 2.95 -16.82 -7.02
N ILE A 31 2.26 -16.92 -8.17
CA ILE A 31 2.22 -15.84 -9.17
C ILE A 31 1.62 -14.57 -8.57
N PHE A 32 0.56 -14.71 -7.78
CA PHE A 32 -0.10 -13.57 -7.16
C PHE A 32 0.87 -12.79 -6.26
N ILE A 33 1.63 -13.46 -5.39
CA ILE A 33 2.60 -12.80 -4.50
C ILE A 33 3.69 -12.10 -5.31
N ILE A 34 4.15 -12.70 -6.41
CA ILE A 34 5.11 -12.06 -7.33
C ILE A 34 4.51 -10.77 -7.91
N ILE A 35 3.27 -10.82 -8.41
CA ILE A 35 2.59 -9.63 -8.93
C ILE A 35 2.43 -8.58 -7.83
N TYR A 36 2.12 -9.01 -6.60
CA TYR A 36 1.90 -8.10 -5.49
C TYR A 36 3.18 -7.35 -5.11
N ILE A 37 4.32 -8.03 -4.96
CA ILE A 37 5.61 -7.35 -4.71
C ILE A 37 6.04 -6.47 -5.90
N LEU A 38 5.69 -6.86 -7.14
CA LEU A 38 5.94 -6.02 -8.31
C LEU A 38 5.13 -4.71 -8.29
N LEU A 39 3.94 -4.68 -7.70
CA LEU A 39 3.21 -3.41 -7.49
C LEU A 39 3.98 -2.46 -6.58
N TYR A 40 4.57 -2.97 -5.50
CA TYR A 40 5.42 -2.17 -4.63
C TYR A 40 6.69 -1.69 -5.34
N TYR A 41 7.30 -2.53 -6.18
CA TYR A 41 8.43 -2.11 -7.02
C TYR A 41 8.02 -0.97 -7.97
N LEU A 42 6.89 -1.07 -8.66
CA LEU A 42 6.40 -0.01 -9.54
C LEU A 42 6.08 1.28 -8.78
N LEU A 43 5.54 1.17 -7.57
CA LEU A 43 5.30 2.32 -6.70
C LEU A 43 6.60 3.04 -6.36
N CYS A 44 7.67 2.28 -6.05
CA CYS A 44 9.01 2.81 -5.82
C CYS A 44 9.58 3.48 -7.09
N ALA A 45 9.50 2.81 -8.23
CA ALA A 45 10.00 3.33 -9.50
C ALA A 45 9.34 4.65 -9.92
N ILE A 46 8.05 4.83 -9.63
CA ILE A 46 7.35 6.11 -9.87
C ILE A 46 7.79 7.19 -8.88
N LEU A 47 8.21 6.80 -7.68
CA LEU A 47 8.57 7.73 -6.63
C LEU A 47 9.96 8.34 -6.84
N TYR A 48 10.86 7.58 -7.45
CA TYR A 48 12.25 7.96 -7.66
C TYR A 48 12.53 8.09 -9.17
N PRO A 49 12.56 9.32 -9.72
CA PRO A 49 12.91 9.53 -11.12
C PRO A 49 14.35 9.13 -11.43
N ASP A 50 14.59 8.61 -12.63
CA ASP A 50 15.94 8.36 -13.16
C ASP A 50 16.73 9.67 -13.37
N ASP A 51 16.05 10.72 -13.81
CA ASP A 51 16.61 12.07 -13.95
C ASP A 51 15.50 13.15 -13.76
N LEU A 52 15.88 14.29 -13.20
CA LEU A 52 15.02 15.46 -12.97
C LEU A 52 15.25 16.58 -14.00
N LYS A 53 16.15 16.43 -14.98
CA LYS A 53 16.50 17.47 -15.95
C LYS A 53 15.31 18.17 -16.63
N ASP A 54 14.22 17.44 -16.90
CA ASP A 54 13.02 17.98 -17.55
C ASP A 54 12.00 18.61 -16.58
N TYR A 55 12.27 18.61 -15.27
CA TYR A 55 11.35 19.07 -14.23
C TYR A 55 11.95 20.19 -13.39
N ARG A 56 11.10 21.13 -12.95
CA ARG A 56 11.50 22.24 -12.07
C ARG A 56 11.89 21.80 -10.65
N GLY A 57 11.62 20.55 -10.31
CA GLY A 57 11.90 19.94 -9.02
C GLY A 57 11.05 18.69 -8.80
N TYR A 58 11.23 18.05 -7.64
CA TYR A 58 10.54 16.81 -7.30
C TYR A 58 9.01 16.94 -7.29
N ASP A 59 8.49 18.07 -6.81
CA ASP A 59 7.05 18.31 -6.77
C ASP A 59 6.44 18.31 -8.17
N ASP A 60 7.07 18.99 -9.14
CA ASP A 60 6.58 19.06 -10.51
C ASP A 60 6.58 17.67 -11.17
N TYR A 61 7.64 16.89 -10.94
CA TYR A 61 7.72 15.49 -11.34
C TYR A 61 6.58 14.65 -10.74
N PHE A 62 6.40 14.69 -9.42
CA PHE A 62 5.36 13.91 -8.75
C PHE A 62 3.97 14.29 -9.23
N PHE A 63 3.65 15.59 -9.36
CA PHE A 63 2.34 16.03 -9.83
C PHE A 63 2.06 15.60 -11.28
N SER A 64 3.09 15.43 -12.11
CA SER A 64 2.94 14.87 -13.46
C SER A 64 2.60 13.38 -13.46
N ARG A 65 3.08 12.62 -12.46
CA ARG A 65 2.88 11.17 -12.32
C ARG A 65 1.86 10.76 -11.26
N LYS A 66 1.26 11.73 -10.55
CA LYS A 66 0.38 11.47 -9.38
C LYS A 66 -0.73 10.46 -9.66
N LYS A 67 -1.30 10.48 -10.86
CA LYS A 67 -2.38 9.57 -11.24
C LYS A 67 -1.89 8.12 -11.18
N TRP A 68 -0.71 7.85 -11.74
CA TRP A 68 -0.10 6.52 -11.68
C TRP A 68 0.27 6.14 -10.25
N PHE A 69 0.84 7.06 -9.48
CA PHE A 69 1.16 6.82 -8.07
C PHE A 69 -0.08 6.37 -7.27
N PHE A 70 -1.17 7.15 -7.30
CA PHE A 70 -2.39 6.82 -6.56
C PHE A 70 -3.14 5.61 -7.11
N SER A 71 -3.08 5.36 -8.43
CA SER A 71 -3.64 4.13 -9.02
C SER A 71 -2.91 2.89 -8.53
N ILE A 72 -1.57 2.89 -8.55
CA ILE A 72 -0.78 1.73 -8.09
C ILE A 72 -0.91 1.55 -6.58
N LEU A 73 -0.89 2.64 -5.80
CA LEU A 73 -1.13 2.58 -4.37
C LEU A 73 -2.52 2.00 -4.05
N GLY A 74 -3.56 2.40 -4.79
CA GLY A 74 -4.89 1.81 -4.69
C GLY A 74 -4.91 0.31 -5.02
N LEU A 75 -4.17 -0.13 -6.04
CA LEU A 75 -4.03 -1.54 -6.38
C LEU A 75 -3.31 -2.33 -5.28
N CYS A 76 -2.29 -1.76 -4.63
CA CYS A 76 -1.65 -2.40 -3.47
C CYS A 76 -2.65 -2.69 -2.36
N PHE A 77 -3.56 -1.75 -2.06
CA PHE A 77 -4.60 -1.93 -1.05
C PHE A 77 -5.63 -3.00 -1.45
N LEU A 78 -5.98 -3.12 -2.72
CA LEU A 78 -6.87 -4.20 -3.19
C LEU A 78 -6.19 -5.57 -3.15
N ALA A 79 -4.91 -5.62 -3.54
CA ALA A 79 -4.11 -6.84 -3.48
C ALA A 79 -3.94 -7.32 -2.03
N ASP A 80 -3.81 -6.42 -1.06
CA ASP A 80 -3.75 -6.76 0.37
C ASP A 80 -4.96 -7.58 0.86
N ILE A 81 -6.18 -7.27 0.37
CA ILE A 81 -7.39 -8.06 0.70
C ILE A 81 -7.28 -9.49 0.15
N ILE A 82 -6.81 -9.61 -1.09
CA ILE A 82 -6.66 -10.91 -1.76
C ILE A 82 -5.58 -11.73 -1.04
N ASP A 83 -4.45 -11.12 -0.70
CA ASP A 83 -3.39 -11.75 0.08
C ASP A 83 -3.90 -12.29 1.43
N THR A 84 -4.64 -11.46 2.18
CA THR A 84 -5.25 -11.87 3.45
C THR A 84 -6.24 -13.01 3.30
N TYR A 85 -6.98 -13.04 2.19
CA TYR A 85 -7.87 -14.16 1.88
C TYR A 85 -7.09 -15.45 1.57
N LEU A 86 -5.97 -15.36 0.86
CA LEU A 86 -5.11 -16.51 0.53
C LEU A 86 -4.53 -17.19 1.78
N LYS A 87 -4.28 -16.42 2.85
CA LYS A 87 -3.82 -16.94 4.16
C LYS A 87 -4.86 -17.83 4.86
N GLY A 88 -6.08 -17.89 4.34
CA GLY A 88 -7.12 -18.83 4.73
C GLY A 88 -8.33 -18.14 5.35
N ASN A 89 -9.51 -18.75 5.17
CA ASN A 89 -10.78 -18.16 5.59
C ASN A 89 -10.86 -17.86 7.09
N ASN A 90 -10.22 -18.69 7.93
CA ASN A 90 -10.18 -18.44 9.38
C ASN A 90 -9.35 -17.19 9.71
N TYR A 91 -8.22 -16.98 9.05
CA TYR A 91 -7.39 -15.79 9.23
C TYR A 91 -8.12 -14.55 8.72
N PHE A 92 -8.78 -14.65 7.56
CA PHE A 92 -9.61 -13.60 7.00
C PHE A 92 -10.74 -13.22 7.98
N LEU A 93 -11.60 -14.15 8.38
CA LEU A 93 -12.74 -13.85 9.26
C LEU A 93 -12.35 -13.43 10.69
N ALA A 94 -11.18 -13.86 11.17
CA ALA A 94 -10.66 -13.44 12.48
C ALA A 94 -9.99 -12.06 12.45
N SER A 95 -9.66 -11.53 11.25
CA SER A 95 -9.03 -10.22 11.11
C SER A 95 -9.95 -9.12 11.66
N GLU A 96 -9.37 -8.15 12.36
CA GLU A 96 -10.15 -7.08 12.99
C GLU A 96 -10.97 -6.26 11.96
N PRO A 97 -12.20 -5.83 12.29
CA PRO A 97 -13.00 -4.98 11.40
C PRO A 97 -12.32 -3.66 11.01
N GLU A 98 -11.41 -3.15 11.85
CA GLU A 98 -10.60 -1.98 11.56
C GLU A 98 -9.73 -2.20 10.31
N TYR A 99 -9.14 -3.39 10.14
CA TYR A 99 -8.31 -3.74 8.99
C TYR A 99 -9.05 -3.56 7.66
N TYR A 100 -10.27 -4.09 7.54
CA TYR A 100 -11.08 -3.94 6.33
C TYR A 100 -11.52 -2.51 6.09
N SER A 101 -11.94 -1.82 7.14
CA SER A 101 -12.36 -0.42 7.08
C SER A 101 -11.23 0.47 6.60
N ARG A 102 -10.02 0.24 7.12
CA ARG A 102 -8.78 0.91 6.69
C ARG A 102 -8.60 0.77 5.19
N ILE A 103 -8.61 -0.44 4.66
CA ILE A 103 -8.33 -0.68 3.23
C ILE A 103 -9.33 0.04 2.33
N ILE A 104 -10.63 -0.08 2.65
CA ILE A 104 -11.70 0.57 1.86
C ILE A 104 -11.51 2.09 1.88
N VAL A 105 -11.25 2.67 3.05
CA VAL A 105 -11.04 4.11 3.19
C VAL A 105 -9.79 4.56 2.42
N HIS A 106 -8.68 3.84 2.53
CA HIS A 106 -7.44 4.19 1.83
C HIS A 106 -7.59 4.07 0.31
N ALA A 107 -8.23 3.01 -0.19
CA ALA A 107 -8.52 2.85 -1.61
C ALA A 107 -9.43 3.97 -2.13
N ALA A 108 -10.48 4.34 -1.39
CA ALA A 108 -11.37 5.44 -1.76
C ALA A 108 -10.63 6.79 -1.78
N LEU A 109 -9.77 7.06 -0.80
CA LEU A 109 -8.95 8.27 -0.75
C LEU A 109 -7.95 8.34 -1.90
N CYS A 110 -7.34 7.22 -2.30
CA CYS A 110 -6.50 7.15 -3.50
C CYS A 110 -7.28 7.52 -4.76
N LEU A 111 -8.50 7.01 -4.92
CA LEU A 111 -9.36 7.37 -6.05
C LEU A 111 -9.68 8.87 -6.08
N LEU A 112 -10.01 9.46 -4.93
CA LEU A 112 -10.25 10.91 -4.82
C LEU A 112 -8.99 11.72 -5.16
N ALA A 113 -7.82 11.28 -4.71
CA ALA A 113 -6.55 11.94 -4.95
C ALA A 113 -6.15 12.01 -6.44
N ILE A 114 -6.61 11.06 -7.26
CA ILE A 114 -6.42 11.09 -8.73
C ILE A 114 -7.04 12.36 -9.32
N PHE A 115 -8.27 12.71 -8.89
CA PHE A 115 -9.03 13.83 -9.44
C PHE A 115 -8.64 15.18 -8.81
N ILE A 116 -8.28 15.21 -7.52
CA ILE A 116 -7.96 16.44 -6.80
C ILE A 116 -6.58 16.99 -7.21
N ARG A 117 -6.52 18.23 -7.73
CA ARG A 117 -5.26 18.89 -8.15
C ARG A 117 -4.61 19.76 -7.07
N ASN A 118 -5.23 19.89 -5.90
CA ASN A 118 -4.71 20.71 -4.79
C ASN A 118 -3.46 20.07 -4.18
N ARG A 119 -2.34 20.81 -4.13
CA ARG A 119 -1.07 20.29 -3.61
C ARG A 119 -1.12 19.99 -2.12
N THR A 120 -1.68 20.92 -1.34
CA THR A 120 -1.85 20.78 0.10
C THR A 120 -2.67 19.54 0.45
N PHE A 121 -3.74 19.27 -0.31
CA PHE A 121 -4.53 18.05 -0.11
C PHE A 121 -3.68 16.78 -0.26
N GLN A 122 -2.83 16.71 -1.29
CA GLN A 122 -1.98 15.53 -1.52
C GLN A 122 -0.95 15.33 -0.41
N TYR A 123 -0.31 16.40 0.06
CA TYR A 123 0.64 16.29 1.17
C TYR A 123 -0.05 15.89 2.47
N VAL A 124 -1.18 16.52 2.81
CA VAL A 124 -1.95 16.18 4.01
C VAL A 124 -2.42 14.73 3.96
N LEU A 125 -2.91 14.28 2.80
CA LEU A 125 -3.35 12.90 2.63
C LEU A 125 -2.21 11.91 2.87
N VAL A 126 -1.02 12.17 2.32
CA VAL A 126 0.12 11.26 2.49
C VAL A 126 0.67 11.28 3.91
N VAL A 127 0.69 12.44 4.57
CA VAL A 127 1.04 12.51 6.00
C VAL A 127 0.02 11.73 6.83
N ALA A 128 -1.27 11.86 6.53
CA ALA A 128 -2.31 11.11 7.20
C ALA A 128 -2.15 9.59 7.01
N PHE A 129 -1.84 9.13 5.79
CA PHE A 129 -1.53 7.72 5.52
C PHE A 129 -0.33 7.23 6.34
N ILE A 130 0.77 8.00 6.39
CA ILE A 130 1.96 7.61 7.17
C ILE A 130 1.60 7.47 8.66
N LEU A 131 0.93 8.47 9.23
CA LEU A 131 0.59 8.47 10.66
C LEU A 131 -0.38 7.34 11.00
N TYR A 132 -1.37 7.11 10.14
CA TYR A 132 -2.33 6.05 10.34
C TYR A 132 -1.67 4.68 10.21
N GLU A 133 -0.83 4.46 9.19
CA GLU A 133 -0.09 3.19 9.02
C GLU A 133 0.81 2.89 10.20
N ILE A 134 1.59 3.86 10.67
CA ILE A 134 2.43 3.69 11.86
C ILE A 134 1.55 3.32 13.06
N SER A 135 0.47 4.06 13.31
CA SER A 135 -0.47 3.76 14.40
C SER A 135 -1.07 2.36 14.28
N PHE A 136 -1.43 1.94 13.07
CA PHE A 136 -1.99 0.62 12.81
C PHE A 136 -0.96 -0.48 13.08
N ILE A 137 0.24 -0.38 12.51
CA ILE A 137 1.35 -1.33 12.74
C ILE A 137 1.61 -1.51 14.24
N TYR A 138 1.69 -0.41 14.99
CA TYR A 138 1.94 -0.47 16.44
C TYR A 138 0.78 -1.08 17.22
N ARG A 139 -0.48 -0.81 16.86
CA ARG A 139 -1.64 -1.35 17.59
C ARG A 139 -1.86 -2.82 17.22
N PHE A 140 -1.94 -3.12 15.93
CA PHE A 140 -2.27 -4.45 15.43
C PHE A 140 -1.20 -5.47 15.83
N PHE A 141 0.09 -5.18 15.57
CA PHE A 141 1.14 -6.19 15.80
C PHE A 141 1.67 -6.28 17.23
N ASN A 142 1.48 -5.27 18.09
CA ASN A 142 1.82 -5.42 19.52
C ASN A 142 0.70 -6.04 20.35
N ILE A 143 -0.54 -6.05 19.84
CA ILE A 143 -1.69 -6.63 20.55
C ILE A 143 -1.88 -8.11 20.14
N GLU A 144 -1.54 -8.49 18.91
CA GLU A 144 -1.71 -9.88 18.41
C GLU A 144 -0.45 -10.77 18.49
N SER A 145 0.61 -10.35 19.21
CA SER A 145 1.86 -11.12 19.38
C SER A 145 1.84 -12.09 20.55
#